data_AF-A0A2G8RTF2-F1
#
_entry.id   AF-A0A2G8RTF2-F1
#
_cell.length_a   1.000
_cell.length_b   1.000
_cell.length_c   1.000
_cell.angle_alpha   90.00
_cell.angle_beta   90.00
_cell.angle_gamma   90.00
#
_symmetry.space_group_name_H-M   'P 1'
#
loop_
_entity.id
_entity.type
_entity.pdbx_description
1 polymer ?
#
loop_
_entity_poly.entity_id
_entity_poly.type
_entity_poly.pdbx_seq_one_letter_code
_entity_poly.pdbx_strand_id
1 'polypeptide(L)'
;MATPPVPPQPPQAQYQHRFRVNPQKSYSERMTQTRSDLRSLVKQKLCEITGEASAQMRWSRASYMRDVVSRYRVRIEGWPLVDVPFKNLSDVPNLGKLELLLSKWVDGTTYFRPISQAEYDAMMIDPTPWIGVDDTQGAEGPHPANAGTEEA
;
A
#
# COMPACT_ATOMS: atom_id res chain seq x y z
N MET A 1 40.04 -14.00 -57.54
CA MET A 1 39.45 -12.73 -57.05
C MET A 1 39.32 -12.89 -55.54
N ALA A 2 40.28 -12.37 -54.78
CA ALA A 2 40.49 -12.69 -53.37
C ALA A 2 39.84 -11.65 -52.45
N THR A 3 39.12 -12.13 -51.44
CA THR A 3 38.34 -11.40 -50.42
C THR A 3 39.22 -10.46 -49.59
N PRO A 4 38.79 -9.23 -49.24
CA PRO A 4 39.58 -8.32 -48.43
C PRO A 4 39.64 -8.75 -46.94
N PRO A 5 40.76 -8.49 -46.23
CA PRO A 5 40.98 -8.92 -44.85
C PRO A 5 40.20 -8.08 -43.81
N VAL A 6 39.63 -8.78 -42.83
CA VAL A 6 38.93 -8.22 -41.65
C VAL A 6 39.93 -7.49 -40.72
N PRO A 7 39.65 -6.25 -40.27
CA PRO A 7 40.52 -5.55 -39.32
C PRO A 7 40.47 -6.19 -37.92
N PRO A 8 41.59 -6.23 -37.17
CA PRO A 8 41.63 -6.77 -35.82
C PRO A 8 40.84 -5.90 -34.84
N GLN A 9 39.89 -6.51 -34.14
CA GLN A 9 39.08 -5.89 -33.09
C GLN A 9 39.96 -5.49 -31.89
N PRO A 10 39.70 -4.33 -31.25
CA PRO A 10 40.45 -3.91 -30.07
C PRO A 10 40.20 -4.86 -28.87
N PRO A 11 41.23 -5.09 -28.03
CA PRO A 11 41.09 -5.94 -26.85
C PRO A 11 40.05 -5.38 -25.85
N GLN A 12 39.35 -6.33 -25.27
CA GLN A 12 38.10 -6.19 -24.54
C GLN A 12 38.25 -5.38 -23.24
N ALA A 13 37.24 -4.54 -23.00
CA ALA A 13 36.83 -3.88 -21.76
C ALA A 13 37.53 -4.32 -20.45
N GLN A 14 38.35 -3.42 -19.89
CA GLN A 14 38.48 -3.34 -18.43
C GLN A 14 37.32 -2.49 -17.90
N TYR A 15 36.15 -3.12 -17.77
CA TYR A 15 35.04 -2.57 -17.01
C TYR A 15 35.47 -2.57 -15.54
N GLN A 16 36.10 -1.49 -15.11
CA GLN A 16 36.42 -1.28 -13.70
C GLN A 16 35.09 -1.41 -12.93
N HIS A 17 34.98 -2.46 -12.12
CA HIS A 17 33.95 -2.62 -11.09
C HIS A 17 34.09 -1.49 -10.08
N ARG A 18 33.62 -0.30 -10.47
CA ARG A 18 33.68 0.89 -9.63
C ARG A 18 32.48 0.80 -8.70
N PHE A 19 32.76 0.36 -7.49
CA PHE A 19 31.99 0.57 -6.27
C PHE A 19 30.47 0.50 -6.50
N ARG A 20 29.87 -0.67 -6.22
CA ARG A 20 28.51 -0.65 -5.67
C ARG A 20 28.61 0.08 -4.33
N VAL A 21 28.50 1.41 -4.39
CA VAL A 21 28.11 2.24 -3.26
C VAL A 21 26.93 1.50 -2.67
N ASN A 22 27.09 0.90 -1.49
CA ASN A 22 25.97 0.35 -0.75
C ASN A 22 25.05 1.55 -0.53
N PRO A 23 23.93 1.67 -1.28
CA PRO A 23 23.11 2.86 -1.15
C PRO A 23 22.64 2.84 0.30
N GLN A 24 22.89 3.92 1.03
CA GLN A 24 22.22 4.13 2.31
C GLN A 24 20.74 3.81 2.07
N LYS A 25 20.17 2.81 2.78
CA LYS A 25 18.81 2.28 2.51
C LYS A 25 17.92 3.42 2.07
N SER A 26 17.58 3.42 0.78
CA SER A 26 17.05 4.62 0.16
C SER A 26 15.72 4.98 0.83
N TYR A 27 15.35 6.25 0.89
CA TYR A 27 14.08 6.67 1.51
C TYR A 27 12.89 5.84 0.99
N SER A 28 12.93 5.48 -0.30
CA SER A 28 12.02 4.56 -0.98
C SER A 28 12.04 3.10 -0.45
N GLU A 29 13.21 2.55 -0.10
CA GLU A 29 13.32 1.22 0.54
C GLU A 29 12.72 1.23 1.94
N ARG A 30 13.03 2.25 2.75
CA ARG A 30 12.43 2.39 4.10
C ARG A 30 10.91 2.49 4.00
N MET A 31 10.41 3.29 3.06
CA MET A 31 8.99 3.43 2.81
C MET A 31 8.34 2.12 2.35
N THR A 32 9.01 1.34 1.48
CA THR A 32 8.52 0.03 1.03
C THR A 32 8.50 -0.99 2.16
N GLN A 33 9.52 -0.98 3.01
CA GLN A 33 9.59 -1.83 4.20
C GLN A 33 8.47 -1.50 5.18
N THR A 34 8.35 -0.23 5.61
CA THR A 34 7.28 0.22 6.51
C THR A 34 5.89 -0.10 5.95
N ARG A 35 5.67 0.02 4.63
CA ARG A 35 4.41 -0.39 4.00
C ARG A 35 4.17 -1.89 4.09
N SER A 36 5.21 -2.71 3.89
CA SER A 36 5.12 -4.17 3.99
C SER A 36 4.83 -4.61 5.42
N ASP A 37 5.56 -4.06 6.39
CA ASP A 37 5.34 -4.29 7.82
C ASP A 37 3.93 -3.88 8.23
N LEU A 38 3.47 -2.70 7.82
CA LEU A 38 2.13 -2.22 8.13
C LEU A 38 1.05 -3.10 7.47
N ARG A 39 1.24 -3.52 6.21
CA ARG A 39 0.29 -4.44 5.56
C ARG A 39 0.23 -5.80 6.26
N SER A 40 1.38 -6.35 6.64
CA SER A 40 1.45 -7.61 7.37
C SER A 40 0.79 -7.50 8.73
N LEU A 41 1.08 -6.43 9.49
CA LEU A 41 0.49 -6.18 10.81
C LEU A 41 -1.04 -6.02 10.71
N VAL A 42 -1.53 -5.17 9.81
CA VAL A 42 -2.96 -4.94 9.61
C VAL A 42 -3.65 -6.22 9.16
N LYS A 43 -3.07 -6.96 8.21
CA LYS A 43 -3.62 -8.25 7.76
C LYS A 43 -3.66 -9.25 8.91
N GLN A 44 -2.60 -9.33 9.70
CA GLN A 44 -2.53 -10.23 10.85
C GLN A 44 -3.63 -9.88 11.85
N LYS A 45 -3.75 -8.61 12.26
CA LYS A 45 -4.78 -8.15 13.18
C LYS A 45 -6.19 -8.37 12.65
N LEU A 46 -6.40 -8.20 11.34
CA LEU A 46 -7.67 -8.52 10.69
C LEU A 46 -7.97 -10.02 10.79
N CYS A 47 -7.01 -10.88 10.42
CA CYS A 47 -7.17 -12.33 10.53
C CYS A 47 -7.40 -12.79 11.97
N GLU A 48 -6.70 -12.19 12.95
CA GLU A 48 -6.87 -12.49 14.37
C GLU A 48 -8.30 -12.19 14.83
N ILE A 49 -8.90 -11.09 14.38
CA ILE A 49 -10.26 -10.72 14.80
C ILE A 49 -11.36 -11.44 14.01
N THR A 50 -11.15 -11.71 12.72
CA THR A 50 -12.15 -12.37 11.87
C THR A 50 -12.08 -13.89 11.98
N GLY A 51 -10.96 -14.44 12.46
CA GLY A 51 -10.67 -15.87 12.44
C GLY A 51 -10.36 -16.42 11.04
N GLU A 52 -10.28 -15.55 10.03
CA GLU A 52 -10.16 -15.94 8.61
C GLU A 52 -8.77 -15.59 8.06
N ALA A 53 -7.96 -16.60 7.80
CA ALA A 53 -6.61 -16.46 7.21
C ALA A 53 -6.61 -15.87 5.79
N SER A 54 -7.74 -16.01 5.08
CA SER A 54 -7.96 -15.44 3.75
C SER A 54 -8.52 -14.02 3.77
N ALA A 55 -8.68 -13.41 4.96
CA ALA A 55 -9.14 -12.04 5.06
C ALA A 55 -8.13 -11.10 4.39
N GLN A 56 -8.61 -10.36 3.38
CA GLN A 56 -7.83 -9.38 2.66
C GLN A 56 -8.33 -7.99 3.01
N MET A 57 -7.42 -7.15 3.51
CA MET A 57 -7.72 -5.76 3.81
C MET A 57 -8.01 -5.00 2.50
N ARG A 58 -9.21 -4.42 2.41
CA ARG A 58 -9.61 -3.55 1.30
C ARG A 58 -9.49 -2.10 1.74
N TRP A 59 -8.69 -1.32 1.02
CA TRP A 59 -8.41 0.09 1.33
C TRP A 59 -9.39 1.07 0.69
N SER A 60 -10.29 0.60 -0.18
CA SER A 60 -11.34 1.43 -0.76
C SER A 60 -12.56 1.40 0.15
N ARG A 61 -13.17 2.55 0.47
CA ARG A 61 -14.37 2.66 1.32
C ARG A 61 -15.46 1.67 0.92
N ALA A 62 -15.86 1.67 -0.35
CA ALA A 62 -16.91 0.78 -0.86
C ALA A 62 -16.56 -0.72 -0.73
N SER A 63 -15.29 -1.09 -0.90
CA SER A 63 -14.83 -2.48 -0.75
C SER A 63 -14.63 -2.84 0.72
N TYR A 64 -14.20 -1.91 1.56
CA TYR A 64 -14.09 -2.11 3.00
C TYR A 64 -15.47 -2.35 3.61
N MET A 65 -16.45 -1.52 3.27
CA MET A 65 -17.82 -1.69 3.76
C MET A 65 -18.44 -3.01 3.31
N ARG A 66 -18.24 -3.43 2.05
CA ARG A 66 -18.82 -4.68 1.53
C ARG A 66 -18.05 -5.93 1.98
N ASP A 67 -16.74 -5.94 1.86
CA ASP A 67 -15.93 -7.15 2.06
C ASP A 67 -15.47 -7.31 3.52
N VAL A 68 -15.26 -6.20 4.25
CA VAL A 68 -14.80 -6.23 5.64
C VAL A 68 -15.96 -6.08 6.61
N VAL A 69 -16.71 -5.00 6.49
CA VAL A 69 -17.77 -4.63 7.45
C VAL A 69 -19.01 -5.51 7.26
N SER A 70 -19.49 -5.71 6.03
CA SER A 70 -20.66 -6.54 5.76
C SER A 70 -20.38 -8.04 5.90
N ARG A 71 -19.19 -8.50 5.52
CA ARG A 71 -18.85 -9.94 5.64
C ARG A 71 -18.46 -10.35 7.05
N TYR A 72 -17.53 -9.63 7.69
CA TYR A 72 -16.97 -10.03 8.98
C TYR A 72 -17.48 -9.21 10.16
N ARG A 73 -18.24 -8.13 9.92
CA ARG A 73 -18.74 -7.23 10.98
C ARG A 73 -17.62 -6.72 11.89
N VAL A 74 -16.51 -6.33 11.28
CA VAL A 74 -15.39 -5.68 11.98
C VAL A 74 -15.16 -4.29 11.41
N ARG A 75 -14.80 -3.35 12.29
CA ARG A 75 -14.36 -1.99 11.94
C ARG A 75 -12.97 -1.71 12.48
N ILE A 76 -12.34 -0.67 11.96
CA ILE A 76 -11.13 -0.11 12.55
C ILE A 76 -11.53 1.03 13.46
N GLU A 77 -11.06 0.98 14.69
CA GLU A 77 -11.27 2.02 15.70
C GLU A 77 -9.94 2.74 15.94
N GLY A 78 -9.99 4.05 16.18
CA GLY A 78 -8.79 4.86 16.46
C GLY A 78 -7.88 5.16 15.27
N TRP A 79 -8.36 4.95 14.03
CA TRP A 79 -7.59 5.34 12.84
C TRP A 79 -7.41 6.87 12.81
N PRO A 80 -6.18 7.38 12.62
CA PRO A 80 -5.90 8.81 12.61
C PRO A 80 -6.32 9.44 11.28
N LEU A 81 -7.63 9.52 11.02
CA LEU A 81 -8.22 10.10 9.80
C LEU A 81 -7.78 11.55 9.56
N VAL A 82 -7.43 12.26 10.64
CA VAL A 82 -6.91 13.64 10.61
C VAL A 82 -5.55 13.76 9.92
N ASP A 83 -4.68 12.76 10.08
CA ASP A 83 -3.30 12.77 9.56
C ASP A 83 -3.15 11.90 8.31
N VAL A 84 -3.82 10.75 8.32
CA VAL A 84 -3.72 9.72 7.30
C VAL A 84 -5.11 9.37 6.79
N PRO A 85 -5.49 9.84 5.59
CA PRO A 85 -6.77 9.46 4.99
C PRO A 85 -6.85 7.95 4.83
N PHE A 86 -8.06 7.41 4.93
CA PHE A 86 -8.32 5.97 4.78
C PHE A 86 -8.18 5.55 3.31
N LYS A 87 -6.93 5.44 2.85
CA LYS A 87 -6.57 5.06 1.49
C LYS A 87 -5.47 4.01 1.48
N ASN A 88 -5.17 3.50 0.29
CA ASN A 88 -4.12 2.51 0.12
C ASN A 88 -2.79 3.09 0.63
N LEU A 89 -2.07 2.32 1.45
CA LEU A 89 -0.77 2.69 2.02
C LEU A 89 0.28 3.03 0.94
N SER A 90 0.11 2.50 -0.28
CA SER A 90 0.92 2.85 -1.44
C SER A 90 0.73 4.30 -1.92
N ASP A 91 -0.43 4.88 -1.66
CA ASP A 91 -0.84 6.23 -2.07
C ASP A 91 -0.50 7.30 -1.02
N VAL A 92 0.06 6.88 0.13
CA VAL A 92 0.57 7.80 1.16
C VAL A 92 2.06 8.05 0.87
N PRO A 93 2.46 9.24 0.37
CA PRO A 93 3.85 9.53 -0.01
C PRO A 93 4.76 9.87 1.18
N ASN A 94 4.19 10.06 2.37
CA ASN A 94 4.92 10.54 3.54
C ASN A 94 5.32 9.40 4.47
N LEU A 95 6.61 9.09 4.56
CA LEU A 95 7.14 8.05 5.44
C LEU A 95 6.75 8.30 6.90
N GLY A 96 6.83 9.54 7.38
CA GLY A 96 6.46 9.88 8.76
C GLY A 96 4.99 9.58 9.08
N LYS A 97 4.09 9.66 8.09
CA LYS A 97 2.67 9.29 8.28
C LYS A 97 2.49 7.78 8.37
N LEU A 98 3.25 7.02 7.57
CA LEU A 98 3.25 5.56 7.64
C LEU A 98 3.84 5.06 8.95
N GLU A 99 4.93 5.67 9.44
CA GLU A 99 5.53 5.33 10.74
C GLU A 99 4.63 5.72 11.91
N LEU A 100 3.97 6.88 11.85
CA LEU A 100 2.96 7.28 12.83
C LEU A 100 1.82 6.26 12.86
N LEU A 101 1.31 5.88 11.68
CA LEU A 101 0.24 4.91 11.57
C LEU A 101 0.69 3.54 12.12
N LEU A 102 1.87 3.06 11.75
CA LEU A 102 2.44 1.83 12.30
C LEU A 102 2.56 1.88 13.82
N SER A 103 3.07 2.99 14.36
CA SER A 103 3.18 3.21 15.80
C SER A 103 1.81 3.14 16.46
N LYS A 104 0.77 3.74 15.86
CA LYS A 104 -0.61 3.70 16.38
C LYS A 104 -1.21 2.29 16.35
N TRP A 105 -0.89 1.48 15.34
CA TRP A 105 -1.28 0.08 15.28
C TRP A 105 -0.57 -0.78 16.33
N VAL A 106 0.72 -0.52 16.58
CA VAL A 106 1.52 -1.25 17.57
C VAL A 106 1.14 -0.85 19.00
N ASP A 107 0.92 0.43 19.24
CA ASP A 107 0.46 1.00 20.51
C ASP A 107 -0.96 0.55 20.87
N GLY A 108 -1.72 0.06 19.89
CA GLY A 108 -3.12 -0.33 20.07
C GLY A 108 -4.07 0.85 20.13
N THR A 109 -3.62 2.08 19.81
CA THR A 109 -4.53 3.19 19.52
C THR A 109 -5.42 2.83 18.34
N THR A 110 -4.84 2.24 17.28
CA THR A 110 -5.58 1.76 16.12
C THR A 110 -5.72 0.24 16.20
N TYR A 111 -6.94 -0.26 16.25
CA TYR A 111 -7.21 -1.69 16.32
C TYR A 111 -8.47 -2.06 15.55
N PHE A 112 -8.58 -3.34 15.18
CA PHE A 112 -9.84 -3.86 14.68
C PHE A 112 -10.74 -4.25 15.84
N ARG A 113 -12.01 -3.84 15.74
CA ARG A 113 -13.05 -4.16 16.70
C ARG A 113 -14.25 -4.77 15.98
N PRO A 114 -14.85 -5.84 16.53
CA PRO A 114 -16.12 -6.34 16.03
C PRO A 114 -17.23 -5.34 16.35
N ILE A 115 -18.08 -5.05 15.37
CA ILE A 115 -19.20 -4.14 15.52
C ILE A 115 -20.50 -4.92 15.72
N SER A 116 -21.40 -4.34 16.51
CA SER A 116 -22.74 -4.88 16.67
C SER A 116 -23.64 -4.55 15.47
N GLN A 117 -24.75 -5.28 15.31
CA GLN A 117 -25.72 -5.03 14.23
C GLN A 117 -26.23 -3.58 14.20
N ALA A 118 -26.40 -2.95 15.36
CA ALA A 118 -26.82 -1.54 15.47
C ALA A 118 -25.74 -0.57 14.93
N GLU A 119 -24.46 -0.85 15.19
CA GLU A 119 -23.36 -0.04 14.67
C GLU A 119 -23.15 -0.26 13.17
N TYR A 120 -23.40 -1.48 12.69
CA TYR A 120 -23.41 -1.79 11.26
C TYR A 120 -24.48 -0.98 10.53
N ASP A 121 -25.69 -0.92 11.09
CA ASP A 121 -26.80 -0.14 10.51
C ASP A 121 -26.47 1.36 10.48
N ALA A 122 -25.92 1.89 11.58
CA ALA A 122 -25.43 3.27 11.64
C ALA A 122 -24.34 3.55 10.59
N MET A 123 -23.41 2.61 10.36
CA MET A 123 -22.41 2.72 9.29
C MET A 123 -23.00 2.65 7.88
N MET A 124 -24.09 1.89 7.66
CA MET A 124 -24.79 1.89 6.37
C MET A 124 -25.51 3.21 6.12
N ILE A 125 -25.98 3.87 7.18
CA ILE A 125 -26.66 5.16 7.09
C ILE A 125 -25.66 6.30 6.83
N ASP A 126 -24.57 6.39 7.60
CA ASP A 126 -23.56 7.43 7.41
C ASP A 126 -22.12 6.94 7.66
N PRO A 127 -21.39 6.40 6.67
CA PRO A 127 -20.05 5.83 6.91
C PRO A 127 -18.95 6.89 7.16
N THR A 128 -19.28 8.18 7.08
CA THR A 128 -18.37 9.33 7.08
C THR A 128 -17.62 9.53 8.40
N PRO A 129 -18.25 9.50 9.58
CA PRO A 129 -17.56 9.63 10.87
C PRO A 129 -16.53 8.53 11.15
N TRP A 130 -16.64 7.37 10.48
CA TRP A 130 -15.76 6.22 10.73
C TRP A 130 -14.63 6.06 9.72
N ILE A 131 -14.87 6.38 8.45
CA ILE A 131 -13.91 6.18 7.36
C ILE A 131 -13.39 7.52 6.79
N GLY A 132 -13.93 8.66 7.26
CA GLY A 132 -13.64 9.99 6.73
C GLY A 132 -14.48 10.30 5.49
N VAL A 133 -14.29 11.47 4.88
CA VAL A 133 -14.91 11.78 3.59
C VAL A 133 -14.25 10.96 2.48
N ASP A 134 -15.04 10.50 1.51
CA ASP A 134 -14.52 9.85 0.32
C ASP A 134 -13.90 10.93 -0.58
N ASP A 135 -12.61 11.18 -0.44
CA ASP A 135 -11.86 12.10 -1.31
C ASP A 135 -11.71 11.56 -2.75
N THR A 136 -12.21 10.34 -3.03
CA THR A 136 -12.16 9.75 -4.38
C THR A 136 -13.06 10.50 -5.39
N GLN A 137 -13.92 11.42 -4.95
CA GLN A 137 -14.66 12.31 -5.87
C GLN A 137 -13.88 13.57 -6.31
N GLY A 138 -12.63 13.76 -5.88
CA GLY A 138 -11.80 14.92 -6.24
C GLY A 138 -10.76 14.70 -7.35
N ALA A 139 -10.60 13.48 -7.85
CA ALA A 139 -9.57 13.15 -8.85
C ALA A 139 -10.13 12.39 -10.06
N GLU A 140 -11.11 12.99 -10.76
CA GLU A 140 -11.17 12.85 -12.22
C GLU A 140 -9.96 13.60 -12.82
N GLY A 141 -8.78 13.02 -12.67
CA GLY A 141 -7.67 13.24 -13.58
C GLY A 141 -7.58 11.96 -14.43
N PRO A 142 -7.64 12.04 -15.76
CA PRO A 142 -7.54 10.84 -16.59
C PRO A 142 -6.23 10.14 -16.27
N HIS A 143 -6.32 8.92 -15.73
CA HIS A 143 -5.20 8.00 -15.66
C HIS A 143 -4.71 7.82 -17.10
N PRO A 144 -3.53 8.32 -17.50
CA PRO A 144 -3.00 7.96 -18.79
C PRO A 144 -2.76 6.46 -18.74
N ALA A 145 -3.58 5.73 -19.49
CA ALA A 145 -3.29 4.39 -19.93
C ALA A 145 -1.82 4.38 -20.36
N ASN A 146 -0.97 3.74 -19.55
CA ASN A 146 0.37 3.43 -20.00
C ASN A 146 0.20 2.33 -21.05
N ALA A 147 0.04 2.84 -22.28
CA ALA A 147 0.34 2.17 -23.52
C ALA A 147 1.74 1.54 -23.46
N GLY A 148 1.90 0.42 -24.15
CA GLY A 148 3.21 -0.11 -24.47
C GLY A 148 3.43 -1.57 -24.11
N THR A 149 2.51 -2.44 -24.51
CA THR A 149 2.94 -3.70 -25.13
C THR A 149 3.48 -3.33 -26.50
N GLU A 150 4.80 -3.39 -26.69
CA GLU A 150 5.48 -3.47 -28.00
C GLU A 150 6.88 -4.05 -27.69
N GLU A 151 7.07 -5.37 -27.79
CA GLU A 151 7.40 -6.15 -29.01
C GLU A 151 8.81 -5.81 -29.55
N ALA A 152 9.75 -6.75 -29.36
CA ALA A 152 10.74 -7.23 -30.34
C ALA A 152 11.69 -8.26 -29.70
#